data_AF-A0A167HEV6-F1
#
_entry.id   AF-A0A167HEV6-F1
#
_cell.length_a   1.000
_cell.length_b   1.000
_cell.length_c   1.000
_cell.angle_alpha   90.00
_cell.angle_beta   90.00
_cell.angle_gamma   90.00
#
_symmetry.space_group_name_H-M   'P 1'
#
loop_
_entity.id
_entity.type
_entity.pdbx_description
1 polymer ?
#
loop_
_entity_poly.entity_id
_entity_poly.type
_entity_poly.pdbx_seq_one_letter_code
_entity_poly.pdbx_strand_id
1 'polypeptide(L)'
;MRFAQLVNERGLVTADGTVVAPPGSVAVTGMALIDPVATGVQGEMGIPSNVKGPVLVVEGNDENRSHFRPLYYGDDPRVTTVQHPGNHVGVGGGYDRNGTAANVLEGVTGYLQNRGVPLTDVPQALRFDPSKRPQIYTEGYATARNGEVLPNPDGTPKSVWPLDEAKLGRIAVRPHMSETHKAWLEKAFQDLSPELKARGLSDGQCAQASLACVSAAAENAQWGAPERFVVSKDGASMAAVQQDGRFTEVGVGKALQTSSSEYLERLNPPEQDVQQGRALTAEMRHIPVPQLAR
;
A
#
# COMPACT_ATOMS: atom_id res chain seq x y z
N MET A 1 -6.01 -9.09 -1.43
CA MET A 1 -4.58 -8.72 -1.51
C MET A 1 -3.70 -9.78 -2.16
N ARG A 2 -3.56 -10.99 -1.57
CA ARG A 2 -2.59 -12.01 -2.04
C ARG A 2 -2.71 -12.38 -3.52
N PHE A 3 -3.92 -12.40 -4.08
CA PHE A 3 -4.11 -12.59 -5.52
C PHE A 3 -3.37 -11.54 -6.36
N ALA A 4 -3.49 -10.25 -6.03
CA ALA A 4 -2.79 -9.18 -6.75
C ALA A 4 -1.26 -9.34 -6.63
N GLN A 5 -0.77 -9.74 -5.45
CA GLN A 5 0.65 -10.05 -5.24
C GLN A 5 1.11 -11.20 -6.13
N LEU A 6 0.36 -12.30 -6.18
CA LEU A 6 0.69 -13.45 -7.02
C LEU A 6 0.70 -13.10 -8.51
N VAL A 7 -0.28 -12.31 -8.97
CA VAL A 7 -0.32 -11.83 -10.36
C VAL A 7 0.88 -10.92 -10.65
N ASN A 8 1.28 -10.07 -9.69
CA ASN A 8 2.48 -9.24 -9.83
C ASN A 8 3.76 -10.07 -9.91
N GLU A 9 3.92 -11.04 -9.01
CA GLU A 9 5.11 -11.87 -8.87
C GLU A 9 5.28 -12.86 -10.03
N ARG A 10 4.17 -13.44 -10.52
CA ARG A 10 4.19 -14.62 -11.40
C ARG A 10 3.58 -14.35 -12.78
N GLY A 11 2.84 -13.26 -12.93
CA GLY A 11 2.04 -13.02 -14.13
C GLY A 11 0.83 -13.95 -14.20
N LEU A 12 0.29 -14.13 -15.41
CA LEU A 12 -0.75 -15.08 -15.71
C LEU A 12 -0.16 -16.23 -16.52
N VAL A 13 -0.20 -17.42 -15.93
CA VAL A 13 0.35 -18.64 -16.52
C VAL A 13 -0.77 -19.67 -16.58
N THR A 14 -0.98 -20.27 -17.75
CA THR A 14 -1.92 -21.38 -17.93
C THR A 14 -1.41 -22.66 -17.28
N ALA A 15 -2.29 -23.66 -17.15
CA ALA A 15 -1.94 -24.95 -16.53
C ALA A 15 -0.80 -25.71 -17.23
N ASP A 16 -0.59 -25.48 -18.54
CA ASP A 16 0.48 -26.09 -19.34
C ASP A 16 1.80 -25.31 -19.30
N GLY A 17 1.87 -24.22 -18.51
CA GLY A 17 3.07 -23.39 -18.37
C GLY A 17 3.17 -22.25 -19.38
N THR A 18 2.19 -22.07 -20.27
CA THR A 18 2.18 -20.93 -21.20
C THR A 18 2.00 -19.62 -20.43
N VAL A 19 2.91 -18.67 -20.65
CA VAL A 19 2.83 -17.33 -20.06
C VAL A 19 1.89 -16.49 -20.91
N VAL A 20 0.69 -16.23 -20.41
CA VAL A 20 -0.32 -15.35 -21.03
C VAL A 20 0.03 -13.89 -20.81
N ALA A 21 0.51 -13.58 -19.62
CA ALA A 21 1.00 -12.26 -19.26
C ALA A 21 2.21 -12.42 -18.33
N PRO A 22 3.36 -11.78 -18.60
CA PRO A 22 4.53 -11.90 -17.73
C PRO A 22 4.30 -11.27 -16.35
N PRO A 23 5.11 -11.61 -15.34
CA PRO A 23 5.15 -10.91 -14.06
C PRO A 23 5.11 -9.39 -14.21
N GLY A 24 4.35 -8.73 -13.35
CA GLY A 24 4.20 -7.27 -13.30
C GLY A 24 3.32 -6.64 -14.40
N SER A 25 3.09 -7.34 -15.52
CA SER A 25 2.43 -6.75 -16.70
C SER A 25 0.91 -6.59 -16.60
N VAL A 26 0.26 -7.28 -15.66
CA VAL A 26 -1.18 -7.20 -15.48
C VAL A 26 -1.50 -6.13 -14.44
N ALA A 27 -1.95 -4.98 -14.92
CA ALA A 27 -2.38 -3.88 -14.09
C ALA A 27 -3.72 -4.19 -13.39
N VAL A 28 -3.77 -3.97 -12.08
CA VAL A 28 -5.01 -3.91 -11.29
C VAL A 28 -5.44 -2.45 -11.21
N THR A 29 -6.47 -2.08 -11.95
CA THR A 29 -6.91 -0.67 -12.11
C THR A 29 -7.92 -0.20 -11.07
N GLY A 30 -8.55 -1.14 -10.36
CA GLY A 30 -9.44 -0.87 -9.23
C GLY A 30 -9.26 -1.93 -8.15
N MET A 31 -9.10 -1.48 -6.90
CA MET A 31 -8.97 -2.34 -5.73
C MET A 31 -9.75 -1.73 -4.56
N ALA A 32 -10.75 -2.46 -4.10
CA ALA A 32 -11.44 -2.18 -2.85
C ALA A 32 -11.17 -3.32 -1.86
N LEU A 33 -10.79 -2.97 -0.63
CA LEU A 33 -10.63 -3.91 0.48
C LEU A 33 -11.69 -3.58 1.51
N ILE A 34 -12.49 -4.56 1.89
CA ILE A 34 -13.54 -4.42 2.90
C ILE A 34 -13.06 -5.16 4.13
N ASP A 35 -12.74 -4.39 5.18
CA ASP A 35 -12.26 -4.82 6.48
C ASP A 35 -11.19 -5.92 6.41
N PRO A 36 -10.03 -5.63 5.78
CA PRO A 36 -9.04 -6.65 5.47
C PRO A 36 -8.40 -7.23 6.75
N VAL A 37 -8.56 -8.53 6.97
CA VAL A 37 -7.98 -9.27 8.09
C VAL A 37 -6.89 -10.24 7.59
N ALA A 38 -5.77 -10.34 8.31
CA ALA A 38 -4.66 -11.24 7.97
C ALA A 38 -4.56 -12.49 8.84
N THR A 39 -5.43 -12.67 9.84
CA THR A 39 -5.41 -13.85 10.71
C THR A 39 -5.51 -15.13 9.87
N GLY A 40 -4.55 -16.03 10.04
CA GLY A 40 -4.46 -17.29 9.29
C GLY A 40 -3.93 -17.18 7.84
N VAL A 41 -3.58 -15.97 7.39
CA VAL A 41 -2.98 -15.75 6.06
C VAL A 41 -1.46 -15.64 6.20
N GLN A 42 -0.73 -16.37 5.35
CA GLN A 42 0.72 -16.27 5.24
C GLN A 42 1.12 -15.47 3.99
N GLY A 43 2.17 -14.65 4.12
CA GLY A 43 2.80 -13.93 3.01
C GLY A 43 2.64 -12.42 3.06
N GLU A 44 3.14 -11.76 2.01
CA GLU A 44 3.09 -10.30 1.85
C GLU A 44 1.65 -9.81 1.68
N MET A 45 1.31 -8.75 2.44
CA MET A 45 -0.02 -8.13 2.47
C MET A 45 0.00 -6.66 2.05
N GLY A 46 1.17 -6.11 1.71
CA GLY A 46 1.31 -4.80 1.08
C GLY A 46 0.63 -4.72 -0.28
N ILE A 47 0.32 -3.51 -0.73
CA ILE A 47 -0.29 -3.29 -2.05
C ILE A 47 0.81 -3.40 -3.11
N PRO A 48 0.73 -4.37 -4.05
CA PRO A 48 1.77 -4.58 -5.03
C PRO A 48 1.88 -3.44 -6.05
N SER A 49 2.99 -3.39 -6.76
CA SER A 49 3.29 -2.34 -7.74
C SER A 49 2.39 -2.42 -8.99
N ASN A 50 1.81 -3.59 -9.32
CA ASN A 50 0.83 -3.70 -10.41
C ASN A 50 -0.54 -3.11 -10.07
N VAL A 51 -0.81 -2.68 -8.84
CA VAL A 51 -2.01 -1.91 -8.50
C VAL A 51 -1.80 -0.46 -8.90
N LYS A 52 -2.60 0.00 -9.86
CA LYS A 52 -2.46 1.33 -10.47
C LYS A 52 -3.61 2.24 -10.04
N GLY A 53 -3.24 3.34 -9.40
CA GLY A 53 -4.17 4.38 -8.95
C GLY A 53 -4.72 4.14 -7.53
N PRO A 54 -5.78 4.88 -7.17
CA PRO A 54 -6.31 4.88 -5.82
C PRO A 54 -6.87 3.52 -5.39
N VAL A 55 -6.63 3.13 -4.15
CA VAL A 55 -7.16 1.94 -3.48
C VAL A 55 -8.13 2.40 -2.40
N LEU A 56 -9.34 1.83 -2.40
CA LEU A 56 -10.32 2.06 -1.35
C LEU A 56 -10.17 0.99 -0.27
N VAL A 57 -10.04 1.40 0.99
CA VAL A 57 -10.15 0.51 2.15
C VAL A 57 -11.34 0.96 2.98
N VAL A 58 -12.23 0.05 3.34
CA VAL A 58 -13.33 0.30 4.26
C VAL A 58 -13.04 -0.47 5.54
N GLU A 59 -12.92 0.23 6.68
CA GLU A 59 -12.64 -0.40 7.97
C GLU A 59 -13.87 -0.31 8.89
N GLY A 60 -14.19 -1.41 9.57
CA GLY A 60 -15.25 -1.45 10.57
C GLY A 60 -14.82 -0.79 11.88
N ASN A 61 -15.61 0.16 12.36
CA ASN A 61 -15.36 0.85 13.63
C ASN A 61 -15.72 0.03 14.87
N ASP A 62 -16.64 -0.93 14.72
CA ASP A 62 -17.26 -1.64 15.83
C ASP A 62 -16.79 -3.11 15.90
N GLU A 63 -15.71 -3.47 15.21
CA GLU A 63 -15.05 -4.76 15.34
C GLU A 63 -14.11 -4.77 16.55
N ASN A 64 -14.31 -5.73 17.45
CA ASN A 64 -13.61 -5.81 18.72
C ASN A 64 -13.09 -7.21 19.03
N ARG A 65 -13.13 -8.16 18.10
CA ARG A 65 -12.53 -9.49 18.26
C ARG A 65 -11.07 -9.44 17.83
N SER A 66 -10.18 -10.01 18.64
CA SER A 66 -8.74 -9.95 18.36
C SER A 66 -8.34 -10.65 17.06
N HIS A 67 -9.06 -11.70 16.67
CA HIS A 67 -8.85 -12.41 15.41
C HIS A 67 -9.31 -11.64 14.17
N PHE A 68 -10.04 -10.55 14.32
CA PHE A 68 -10.58 -9.75 13.22
C PHE A 68 -9.99 -8.34 13.22
N ARG A 69 -8.83 -8.15 13.85
CA ARG A 69 -8.13 -6.87 13.78
C ARG A 69 -7.80 -6.52 12.33
N PRO A 70 -8.26 -5.36 11.81
CA PRO A 70 -8.03 -5.01 10.43
C PRO A 70 -6.59 -4.55 10.19
N LEU A 71 -6.14 -4.77 8.96
CA LEU A 71 -4.88 -4.30 8.42
C LEU A 71 -4.95 -2.81 8.13
N TYR A 72 -3.94 -2.07 8.57
CA TYR A 72 -3.79 -0.65 8.32
C TYR A 72 -2.83 -0.39 7.16
N TYR A 73 -3.31 0.39 6.20
CA TYR A 73 -2.62 0.70 4.96
C TYR A 73 -2.29 2.20 4.80
N GLY A 74 -2.54 3.02 5.83
CA GLY A 74 -2.50 4.48 5.69
C GLY A 74 -1.14 5.11 5.39
N ASP A 75 -0.07 4.30 5.42
CA ASP A 75 1.27 4.74 4.98
C ASP A 75 1.46 4.62 3.46
N ASP A 76 0.57 3.91 2.75
CA ASP A 76 0.56 3.83 1.28
C ASP A 76 -0.24 5.01 0.70
N PRO A 77 0.38 5.93 -0.06
CA PRO A 77 -0.27 7.14 -0.55
C PRO A 77 -1.41 6.88 -1.53
N ARG A 78 -1.48 5.67 -2.12
CA ARG A 78 -2.57 5.28 -3.00
C ARG A 78 -3.85 5.00 -2.22
N VAL A 79 -3.78 4.82 -0.90
CA VAL A 79 -4.89 4.30 -0.10
C VAL A 79 -5.72 5.42 0.49
N THR A 80 -7.02 5.33 0.26
CA THR A 80 -8.02 6.07 1.03
C THR A 80 -8.75 5.09 1.94
N THR A 81 -8.61 5.28 3.25
CA THR A 81 -9.35 4.51 4.25
C THR A 81 -10.62 5.26 4.67
N VAL A 82 -11.75 4.59 4.58
CA VAL A 82 -13.05 5.05 5.10
C VAL A 82 -13.38 4.24 6.35
N GLN A 83 -13.50 4.93 7.47
CA GLN A 83 -14.00 4.34 8.71
C GLN A 83 -15.54 4.27 8.64
N HIS A 84 -16.10 3.08 8.84
CA HIS A 84 -17.52 2.82 8.65
C HIS A 84 -18.14 2.18 9.91
N PRO A 85 -19.34 2.61 10.35
CA PRO A 85 -20.05 1.93 11.43
C PRO A 85 -20.34 0.46 11.10
N GLY A 86 -20.16 -0.42 12.07
CA GLY A 86 -20.31 -1.86 11.94
C GLY A 86 -19.04 -2.62 12.34
N ASN A 87 -19.23 -3.87 12.76
CA ASN A 87 -18.16 -4.85 12.90
C ASN A 87 -17.81 -5.47 11.52
N HIS A 88 -16.94 -6.48 11.49
CA HIS A 88 -16.47 -7.11 10.25
C HIS A 88 -17.59 -7.53 9.30
N VAL A 89 -18.62 -8.19 9.81
CA VAL A 89 -19.79 -8.64 9.02
C VAL A 89 -20.73 -7.47 8.70
N GLY A 90 -20.81 -6.47 9.59
CA GLY A 90 -21.58 -5.25 9.40
C GLY A 90 -21.06 -4.38 8.25
N VAL A 91 -19.77 -4.47 7.91
CA VAL A 91 -19.19 -3.79 6.73
C VAL A 91 -19.03 -4.74 5.54
N GLY A 92 -18.75 -6.02 5.77
CA GLY A 92 -18.52 -7.03 4.74
C GLY A 92 -19.80 -7.59 4.07
N GLY A 93 -20.94 -7.50 4.75
CA GLY A 93 -22.22 -8.04 4.28
C GLY A 93 -22.50 -9.43 4.84
N GLY A 94 -23.56 -9.54 5.64
CA GLY A 94 -23.99 -10.84 6.20
C GLY A 94 -25.11 -10.79 7.23
N TYR A 95 -25.45 -9.62 7.80
CA TYR A 95 -26.59 -9.47 8.70
C TYR A 95 -27.87 -9.08 7.95
N ASP A 96 -27.98 -7.78 7.64
CA ASP A 96 -29.20 -7.21 7.11
C ASP A 96 -29.03 -6.80 5.65
N ARG A 97 -30.07 -7.03 4.86
CA ARG A 97 -30.09 -6.68 3.44
C ARG A 97 -29.87 -5.18 3.16
N ASN A 98 -30.39 -4.32 4.03
CA ASN A 98 -30.36 -2.85 3.88
C ASN A 98 -29.63 -2.17 5.06
N GLY A 99 -28.83 -2.95 5.81
CA GLY A 99 -28.05 -2.46 6.96
C GLY A 99 -26.77 -1.74 6.53
N THR A 100 -25.82 -1.57 7.45
CA THR A 100 -24.57 -0.84 7.22
C THR A 100 -23.77 -1.33 6.00
N ALA A 101 -23.73 -2.64 5.74
CA ALA A 101 -23.02 -3.20 4.60
C ALA A 101 -23.64 -2.80 3.24
N ALA A 102 -24.93 -2.45 3.19
CA ALA A 102 -25.56 -1.95 1.97
C ALA A 102 -24.99 -0.57 1.57
N ASN A 103 -24.62 0.25 2.55
CA ASN A 103 -23.94 1.53 2.31
C ASN A 103 -22.53 1.30 1.75
N VAL A 104 -21.80 0.33 2.34
CA VAL A 104 -20.49 -0.11 1.82
C VAL A 104 -20.61 -0.62 0.39
N LEU A 105 -21.63 -1.43 0.09
CA LEU A 105 -21.90 -1.92 -1.27
C LEU A 105 -22.11 -0.77 -2.27
N GLU A 106 -22.90 0.24 -1.91
CA GLU A 106 -23.11 1.42 -2.75
C GLU A 106 -21.81 2.20 -2.97
N GLY A 107 -21.05 2.47 -1.90
CA GLY A 107 -19.78 3.19 -1.97
C GLY A 107 -18.72 2.47 -2.80
N VAL A 108 -18.55 1.15 -2.60
CA VAL A 108 -17.61 0.33 -3.37
C VAL A 108 -18.04 0.23 -4.84
N THR A 109 -19.34 0.11 -5.12
CA THR A 109 -19.87 0.11 -6.49
C THR A 109 -19.53 1.43 -7.19
N GLY A 110 -19.81 2.56 -6.56
CA GLY A 110 -19.48 3.89 -7.09
C GLY A 110 -17.97 4.08 -7.29
N TYR A 111 -17.15 3.61 -6.35
CA TYR A 111 -15.70 3.59 -6.51
C TYR A 111 -15.28 2.81 -7.77
N LEU A 112 -15.76 1.57 -7.94
CA LEU A 112 -15.39 0.74 -9.09
C LEU A 112 -15.90 1.32 -10.43
N GLN A 113 -17.10 1.91 -10.45
CA GLN A 113 -17.60 2.65 -11.60
C GLN A 113 -16.68 3.84 -11.95
N ASN A 114 -16.23 4.61 -10.95
CA ASN A 114 -15.26 5.70 -11.15
C ASN A 114 -13.87 5.21 -11.60
N ARG A 115 -13.56 3.93 -11.38
CA ARG A 115 -12.36 3.27 -11.94
C ARG A 115 -12.57 2.75 -13.37
N GLY A 116 -13.76 2.96 -13.95
CA GLY A 116 -14.10 2.53 -15.31
C GLY A 116 -14.57 1.09 -15.42
N VAL A 117 -14.87 0.41 -14.30
CA VAL A 117 -15.46 -0.94 -14.33
C VAL A 117 -16.92 -0.82 -14.78
N PRO A 118 -17.37 -1.57 -15.81
CA PRO A 118 -18.73 -1.49 -16.33
C PRO A 118 -19.72 -2.21 -15.41
N LEU A 119 -19.95 -1.63 -14.21
CA LEU A 119 -20.93 -2.08 -13.25
C LEU A 119 -22.20 -1.25 -13.36
N THR A 120 -23.35 -1.92 -13.32
CA THR A 120 -24.63 -1.25 -13.10
C THR A 120 -24.74 -0.78 -11.66
N ASP A 121 -25.56 0.23 -11.43
CA ASP A 121 -25.86 0.70 -10.08
C ASP A 121 -26.44 -0.42 -9.20
N VAL A 122 -26.23 -0.28 -7.89
CA VAL A 122 -26.86 -1.15 -6.89
C VAL A 122 -28.39 -1.06 -7.05
N PRO A 123 -29.12 -2.19 -7.20
CA PRO A 123 -30.57 -2.19 -7.28
C PRO A 123 -31.21 -1.53 -6.05
N GLN A 124 -32.27 -0.74 -6.24
CA GLN A 124 -32.92 0.02 -5.14
C GLN A 124 -33.26 -0.86 -3.91
N ALA A 125 -33.69 -2.10 -4.14
CA ALA A 125 -34.04 -3.04 -3.07
C ALA A 125 -32.84 -3.51 -2.22
N LEU A 126 -31.61 -3.29 -2.69
CA LEU A 126 -30.35 -3.64 -2.04
C LEU A 126 -29.59 -2.42 -1.50
N ARG A 127 -30.11 -1.21 -1.70
CA ARG A 127 -29.48 0.02 -1.21
C ARG A 127 -29.70 0.19 0.29
N PHE A 128 -28.83 0.96 0.90
CA PHE A 128 -28.98 1.42 2.27
C PHE A 128 -30.27 2.25 2.39
N ASP A 129 -31.00 2.04 3.48
CA ASP A 129 -32.19 2.82 3.81
C ASP A 129 -31.83 3.86 4.88
N PRO A 130 -31.51 5.11 4.50
CA PRO A 130 -31.09 6.13 5.46
C PRO A 130 -32.23 6.58 6.39
N SER A 131 -33.48 6.19 6.10
CA SER A 131 -34.63 6.51 6.95
C SER A 131 -34.74 5.58 8.17
N LYS A 132 -34.05 4.45 8.15
CA LYS A 132 -34.01 3.49 9.25
C LYS A 132 -32.72 3.63 10.02
N ARG A 133 -32.82 3.60 11.35
CA ARG A 133 -31.64 3.50 12.19
C ARG A 133 -30.98 2.13 11.94
N PRO A 134 -29.73 2.07 11.47
CA PRO A 134 -29.06 0.80 11.28
C PRO A 134 -28.80 0.12 12.63
N GLN A 135 -28.96 -1.20 12.66
CA GLN A 135 -28.53 -2.01 13.79
C GLN A 135 -27.02 -2.22 13.70
N ILE A 136 -26.31 -1.93 14.80
CA ILE A 136 -24.89 -2.28 14.94
C ILE A 136 -24.82 -3.57 15.75
N TYR A 137 -24.16 -4.57 15.18
CA TYR A 137 -23.99 -5.89 15.78
C TYR A 137 -22.63 -5.98 16.47
N THR A 138 -22.59 -6.75 17.55
CA THR A 138 -21.33 -7.21 18.14
C THR A 138 -21.27 -8.72 18.06
N GLU A 139 -20.10 -9.24 17.74
CA GLU A 139 -19.82 -10.67 17.83
C GLU A 139 -18.88 -10.96 19.00
N GLY A 140 -18.20 -9.95 19.57
CA GLY A 140 -17.34 -10.15 20.75
C GLY A 140 -18.11 -10.52 22.02
N TYR A 141 -19.40 -10.17 22.10
CA TYR A 141 -20.23 -10.36 23.29
C TYR A 141 -21.49 -11.19 23.04
N ALA A 142 -21.99 -11.83 24.09
CA ALA A 142 -23.27 -12.51 24.07
C ALA A 142 -24.40 -11.48 24.09
N THR A 143 -25.42 -11.70 23.26
CA THR A 143 -26.58 -10.81 23.16
C THR A 143 -27.88 -11.55 23.44
N ALA A 144 -28.85 -10.82 23.99
CA ALA A 144 -30.24 -11.25 24.05
C ALA A 144 -30.89 -11.16 22.65
N ARG A 145 -32.10 -11.70 22.50
CA ARG A 145 -32.84 -11.66 21.21
C ARG A 145 -33.12 -10.25 20.69
N ASN A 146 -33.20 -9.27 21.58
CA ASN A 146 -33.38 -7.85 21.24
C ASN A 146 -32.05 -7.14 20.91
N GLY A 147 -30.91 -7.85 20.94
CA GLY A 147 -29.59 -7.30 20.64
C GLY A 147 -28.85 -6.70 21.84
N GLU A 148 -29.45 -6.66 23.03
CA GLU A 148 -28.79 -6.14 24.23
C GLU A 148 -27.65 -7.07 24.67
N VAL A 149 -26.50 -6.48 25.02
CA VAL A 149 -25.35 -7.23 25.52
C VAL A 149 -25.65 -7.78 26.91
N LEU A 150 -25.46 -9.09 27.08
CA LEU A 150 -25.72 -9.79 28.32
C LEU A 150 -24.56 -9.53 29.33
N PRO A 151 -24.85 -9.18 30.58
CA PRO A 151 -23.84 -9.02 31.61
C PRO A 151 -23.47 -10.35 32.29
N ASN A 152 -22.26 -10.41 32.82
CA ASN A 152 -21.83 -11.36 33.84
C ASN A 152 -22.43 -10.97 35.22
N PRO A 153 -22.33 -11.83 36.25
CA PRO A 153 -22.82 -11.51 37.60
C PRO A 153 -22.19 -10.24 38.21
N ASP A 154 -20.99 -9.86 37.78
CA ASP A 154 -20.29 -8.64 38.21
C ASP A 154 -20.68 -7.39 37.40
N GLY A 155 -21.63 -7.51 36.47
CA GLY A 155 -22.09 -6.42 35.60
C GLY A 155 -21.23 -6.17 34.36
N THR A 156 -20.12 -6.88 34.17
CA THR A 156 -19.27 -6.74 32.97
C THR A 156 -19.92 -7.41 31.75
N PRO A 157 -19.68 -6.92 30.52
CA PRO A 157 -20.15 -7.60 29.31
C PRO A 157 -19.66 -9.04 29.20
N LYS A 158 -20.56 -9.98 28.94
CA LYS A 158 -20.21 -11.40 28.75
C LYS A 158 -19.57 -11.60 27.38
N SER A 159 -18.25 -11.79 27.34
CA SER A 159 -17.52 -12.10 26.12
C SER A 159 -17.81 -13.52 25.60
N VAL A 160 -17.88 -13.66 24.28
CA VAL A 160 -18.03 -14.94 23.57
C VAL A 160 -16.76 -15.27 22.77
N TRP A 161 -16.00 -14.24 22.40
CA TRP A 161 -14.73 -14.37 21.69
C TRP A 161 -13.63 -13.58 22.39
N PRO A 162 -12.35 -13.93 22.16
CA PRO A 162 -11.23 -13.10 22.58
C PRO A 162 -11.37 -11.68 22.04
N LEU A 163 -11.32 -10.71 22.94
CA LEU A 163 -11.48 -9.29 22.61
C LEU A 163 -10.14 -8.66 22.27
N ASP A 164 -10.20 -7.65 21.42
CA ASP A 164 -9.05 -6.91 20.98
C ASP A 164 -8.60 -5.89 22.02
N GLU A 165 -7.29 -5.71 22.14
CA GLU A 165 -6.73 -4.66 23.00
C GLU A 165 -6.51 -3.39 22.16
N ALA A 166 -7.36 -2.37 22.37
CA ALA A 166 -7.33 -1.12 21.60
C ALA A 166 -5.94 -0.44 21.58
N LYS A 167 -5.17 -0.55 22.66
CA LYS A 167 -3.81 0.01 22.78
C LYS A 167 -2.80 -0.60 21.81
N LEU A 168 -3.06 -1.79 21.28
CA LEU A 168 -2.18 -2.44 20.29
C LEU A 168 -2.36 -1.85 18.88
N GLY A 169 -3.34 -0.95 18.69
CA GLY A 169 -3.60 -0.31 17.41
C GLY A 169 -3.99 -1.30 16.32
N ARG A 170 -3.84 -0.86 15.06
CA ARG A 170 -4.08 -1.69 13.87
C ARG A 170 -2.80 -2.39 13.42
N ILE A 171 -2.94 -3.46 12.64
CA ILE A 171 -1.79 -4.17 12.10
C ILE A 171 -1.26 -3.39 10.89
N ALA A 172 -0.22 -2.58 11.09
CA ALA A 172 0.38 -1.80 10.03
C ALA A 172 0.96 -2.71 8.94
N VAL A 173 0.56 -2.44 7.69
CA VAL A 173 1.11 -3.06 6.50
C VAL A 173 2.05 -2.07 5.84
N ARG A 174 3.32 -2.45 5.70
CA ARG A 174 4.30 -1.60 5.02
C ARG A 174 4.05 -1.60 3.51
N PRO A 175 4.20 -0.46 2.82
CA PRO A 175 4.14 -0.40 1.36
C PRO A 175 5.11 -1.42 0.73
N HIS A 176 4.68 -2.06 -0.36
CA HIS A 176 5.49 -3.09 -1.02
C HIS A 176 6.76 -2.46 -1.60
N MET A 177 7.91 -3.06 -1.30
CA MET A 177 9.23 -2.69 -1.82
C MET A 177 9.88 -3.97 -2.35
N SER A 178 10.53 -3.91 -3.51
CA SER A 178 11.26 -5.09 -4.03
C SER A 178 12.32 -5.54 -3.03
N GLU A 179 12.66 -6.84 -2.99
CA GLU A 179 13.71 -7.35 -2.09
C GLU A 179 15.06 -6.66 -2.34
N THR A 180 15.34 -6.29 -3.59
CA THR A 180 16.52 -5.49 -3.96
C THR A 180 16.49 -4.10 -3.31
N HIS A 181 15.38 -3.38 -3.41
CA HIS A 181 15.25 -2.05 -2.81
C HIS A 181 15.22 -2.12 -1.26
N LYS A 182 14.68 -3.20 -0.67
CA LYS A 182 14.76 -3.44 0.78
C LYS A 182 16.20 -3.58 1.23
N ALA A 183 16.99 -4.40 0.53
CA ALA A 183 18.42 -4.56 0.81
C ALA A 183 19.20 -3.25 0.65
N TRP A 184 18.89 -2.45 -0.39
CA TRP A 184 19.49 -1.14 -0.58
C TRP A 184 19.12 -0.16 0.52
N LEU A 185 17.87 -0.18 0.98
CA LEU A 185 17.39 0.68 2.07
C LEU A 185 18.04 0.32 3.40
N GLU A 186 18.14 -0.96 3.73
CA GLU A 186 18.87 -1.41 4.91
C GLU A 186 20.33 -0.96 4.87
N LYS A 187 20.99 -1.16 3.72
CA LYS A 187 22.36 -0.73 3.52
C LYS A 187 22.53 0.79 3.60
N ALA A 188 21.65 1.56 2.96
CA ALA A 188 21.68 3.02 3.02
C ALA A 188 21.48 3.52 4.46
N PHE A 189 20.58 2.90 5.22
CA PHE A 189 20.38 3.24 6.62
C PHE A 189 21.64 2.95 7.46
N GLN A 190 22.28 1.80 7.25
CA GLN A 190 23.53 1.45 7.94
C GLN A 190 24.67 2.41 7.59
N ASP A 191 24.83 2.74 6.31
CA ASP A 191 25.92 3.58 5.81
C ASP A 191 25.75 5.07 6.19
N LEU A 192 24.52 5.61 6.11
CA LEU A 192 24.27 7.05 6.24
C LEU A 192 23.96 7.48 7.68
N SER A 193 23.25 6.65 8.46
CA SER A 193 22.74 7.04 9.77
C SER A 193 23.81 7.52 10.76
N PRO A 194 25.02 6.90 10.87
CA PRO A 194 26.02 7.36 11.83
C PRO A 194 26.43 8.82 11.63
N GLU A 195 26.71 9.22 10.38
CA GLU A 195 27.13 10.58 10.07
C GLU A 195 25.96 11.58 10.15
N LEU A 196 24.76 11.18 9.73
CA LEU A 196 23.57 12.03 9.83
C LEU A 196 23.16 12.29 11.29
N LYS A 197 23.21 11.27 12.15
CA LYS A 197 22.96 11.41 13.60
C LYS A 197 24.01 12.27 14.29
N ALA A 198 25.28 12.13 13.91
CA ALA A 198 26.35 13.00 14.42
C ALA A 198 26.10 14.50 14.09
N ARG A 199 25.23 14.78 13.12
CA ARG A 199 24.81 16.12 12.71
C ARG A 199 23.42 16.51 13.22
N GLY A 200 22.85 15.71 14.12
CA GLY A 200 21.62 16.03 14.84
C GLY A 200 20.32 15.53 14.20
N LEU A 201 20.37 14.68 13.18
CA LEU A 201 19.16 14.05 12.64
C LEU A 201 18.66 12.93 13.57
N SER A 202 17.33 12.83 13.70
CA SER A 202 16.68 11.72 14.39
C SER A 202 16.67 10.43 13.57
N ASP A 203 16.34 9.30 14.19
CA ASP A 203 16.20 8.01 13.51
C ASP A 203 15.18 8.06 12.36
N GLY A 204 14.07 8.75 12.56
CA GLY A 204 13.05 8.96 11.53
C GLY A 204 13.58 9.79 10.35
N GLN A 205 14.33 10.85 10.64
CA GLN A 205 14.97 11.67 9.61
C GLN A 205 16.05 10.90 8.85
N CYS A 206 16.82 10.04 9.54
CA CYS A 206 17.80 9.16 8.89
C CYS A 206 17.13 8.13 7.98
N ALA A 207 16.00 7.56 8.40
CA ALA A 207 15.22 6.63 7.57
C ALA A 207 14.68 7.32 6.31
N GLN A 208 14.10 8.52 6.45
CA GLN A 208 13.60 9.31 5.32
C GLN A 208 14.74 9.72 4.36
N ALA A 209 15.88 10.14 4.90
CA ALA A 209 17.06 10.48 4.11
C ALA A 209 17.63 9.27 3.34
N SER A 210 17.65 8.10 3.97
CA SER A 210 18.06 6.83 3.34
C SER A 210 17.11 6.45 2.21
N LEU A 211 15.81 6.57 2.45
CA LEU A 211 14.77 6.30 1.45
C LEU A 211 14.88 7.22 0.24
N ALA A 212 15.15 8.52 0.46
CA ALA A 212 15.39 9.47 -0.61
C ALA A 212 16.61 9.08 -1.47
N CYS A 213 17.70 8.64 -0.83
CA CYS A 213 18.91 8.23 -1.51
C CYS A 213 18.71 6.95 -2.34
N VAL A 214 17.97 5.97 -1.81
CA VAL A 214 17.61 4.73 -2.53
C VAL A 214 16.65 5.00 -3.67
N SER A 215 15.67 5.91 -3.49
CA SER A 215 14.79 6.36 -4.57
C SER A 215 15.58 6.94 -5.74
N ALA A 216 16.53 7.84 -5.45
CA ALA A 216 17.36 8.46 -6.49
C ALA A 216 18.28 7.43 -7.18
N ALA A 217 18.78 6.43 -6.44
CA ALA A 217 19.55 5.33 -7.02
C ALA A 217 18.69 4.46 -7.95
N ALA A 218 17.45 4.16 -7.57
CA ALA A 218 16.52 3.36 -8.36
C ALA A 218 16.10 4.07 -9.66
N GLU A 219 15.93 5.39 -9.65
CA GLU A 219 15.72 6.20 -10.85
C GLU A 219 16.90 6.09 -11.85
N ASN A 220 18.08 5.71 -11.36
CA ASN A 220 19.29 5.50 -12.14
C ASN A 220 19.70 4.03 -12.25
N ALA A 221 18.75 3.09 -12.13
CA ALA A 221 19.02 1.65 -12.12
C ALA A 221 19.84 1.15 -13.33
N GLN A 222 19.80 1.84 -14.48
CA GLN A 222 20.65 1.53 -15.64
C GLN A 222 22.17 1.66 -15.36
N TRP A 223 22.58 2.32 -14.28
CA TRP A 223 23.99 2.43 -13.86
C TRP A 223 24.44 1.24 -13.00
N GLY A 224 23.55 0.29 -12.72
CA GLY A 224 23.82 -0.87 -11.88
C GLY A 224 23.51 -0.62 -10.40
N ALA A 225 23.74 -1.65 -9.60
CA ALA A 225 23.46 -1.58 -8.17
C ALA A 225 24.44 -0.63 -7.44
N PRO A 226 23.97 0.16 -6.47
CA PRO A 226 24.83 0.92 -5.59
C PRO A 226 25.69 -0.02 -4.74
N GLU A 227 26.98 0.25 -4.70
CA GLU A 227 27.95 -0.46 -3.87
C GLU A 227 27.94 0.07 -2.43
N ARG A 228 27.75 1.38 -2.25
CA ARG A 228 27.73 2.06 -0.95
C ARG A 228 26.96 3.36 -0.99
N PHE A 229 26.54 3.81 0.18
CA PHE A 229 25.96 5.13 0.37
C PHE A 229 26.90 5.98 1.21
N VAL A 230 27.01 7.26 0.91
CA VAL A 230 27.95 8.18 1.57
C VAL A 230 27.28 9.51 1.87
N VAL A 231 27.74 10.17 2.93
CA VAL A 231 27.37 11.55 3.25
C VAL A 231 28.52 12.47 2.84
N SER A 232 28.22 13.66 2.33
CA SER A 232 29.24 14.64 1.98
C SER A 232 29.97 15.14 3.23
N LYS A 233 31.20 15.63 3.07
CA LYS A 233 32.00 16.15 4.20
C LYS A 233 31.33 17.29 4.96
N ASP A 234 30.54 18.10 4.28
CA ASP A 234 29.75 19.18 4.88
C ASP A 234 28.38 18.70 5.41
N GLY A 235 27.99 17.45 5.12
CA GLY A 235 26.72 16.83 5.51
C GLY A 235 25.50 17.40 4.82
N ALA A 236 25.68 18.26 3.83
CA ALA A 236 24.58 18.86 3.09
C ALA A 236 23.94 17.87 2.09
N SER A 237 24.69 16.85 1.67
CA SER A 237 24.28 15.89 0.66
C SER A 237 24.60 14.45 1.05
N MET A 238 23.91 13.53 0.40
CA MET A 238 24.16 12.10 0.43
C MET A 238 24.30 11.60 -1.00
N ALA A 239 24.99 10.49 -1.21
CA ALA A 239 25.07 9.89 -2.52
C ALA A 239 25.02 8.37 -2.47
N ALA A 240 24.39 7.77 -3.48
CA ALA A 240 24.50 6.36 -3.80
C ALA A 240 25.62 6.18 -4.81
N VAL A 241 26.68 5.46 -4.46
CA VAL A 241 27.86 5.24 -5.32
C VAL A 241 27.74 3.88 -5.99
N GLN A 242 27.77 3.85 -7.32
CA GLN A 242 27.76 2.62 -8.11
C GLN A 242 29.18 2.02 -8.24
N GLN A 243 29.25 0.74 -8.64
CA GLN A 243 30.51 -0.02 -8.75
C GLN A 243 31.53 0.59 -9.73
N ASP A 244 31.09 1.35 -10.72
CA ASP A 244 31.96 2.00 -11.69
C ASP A 244 32.38 3.42 -11.28
N GLY A 245 32.06 3.83 -10.05
CA GLY A 245 32.39 5.14 -9.50
C GLY A 245 31.42 6.26 -9.87
N ARG A 246 30.37 5.99 -10.67
CA ARG A 246 29.24 6.92 -10.79
C ARG A 246 28.55 7.08 -9.44
N PHE A 247 27.85 8.20 -9.27
CA PHE A 247 27.02 8.40 -8.10
C PHE A 247 25.81 9.26 -8.40
N THR A 248 24.74 9.04 -7.62
CA THR A 248 23.55 9.89 -7.61
C THR A 248 23.51 10.66 -6.29
N GLU A 249 23.52 11.99 -6.36
CA GLU A 249 23.54 12.86 -5.19
C GLU A 249 22.14 13.38 -4.82
N VAL A 250 21.85 13.43 -3.52
CA VAL A 250 20.61 13.93 -2.93
C VAL A 250 20.93 14.87 -1.77
N GLY A 251 20.46 16.10 -1.82
CA GLY A 251 20.60 17.05 -0.70
C GLY A 251 19.77 16.61 0.52
N VAL A 252 20.37 16.60 1.71
CA VAL A 252 19.70 16.20 2.97
C VAL A 252 18.49 17.09 3.26
N GLY A 253 18.62 18.41 3.07
CA GLY A 253 17.50 19.35 3.27
C GLY A 253 16.31 19.04 2.35
N LYS A 254 16.57 18.74 1.07
CA LYS A 254 15.54 18.34 0.10
C LYS A 254 14.93 16.98 0.47
N ALA A 255 15.77 16.05 0.95
CA ALA A 255 15.33 14.73 1.40
C ALA A 255 14.25 14.83 2.48
N LEU A 256 14.48 15.71 3.46
CA LEU A 256 13.59 15.89 4.62
C LEU A 256 12.31 16.69 4.30
N GLN A 257 12.30 17.49 3.23
CA GLN A 257 11.13 18.25 2.79
C GLN A 257 10.11 17.41 2.02
N THR A 258 10.53 16.27 1.47
CA THR A 258 9.70 15.38 0.65
C THR A 258 9.20 14.23 1.51
N SER A 259 7.91 13.88 1.43
CA SER A 259 7.33 12.83 2.26
C SER A 259 7.91 11.44 1.94
N SER A 260 7.99 10.56 2.94
CA SER A 260 8.40 9.16 2.72
C SER A 260 7.51 8.43 1.72
N SER A 261 6.21 8.75 1.69
CA SER A 261 5.25 8.18 0.75
C SER A 261 5.62 8.51 -0.70
N GLU A 262 6.04 9.74 -0.99
CA GLU A 262 6.45 10.14 -2.35
C GLU A 262 7.70 9.40 -2.82
N TYR A 263 8.66 9.13 -1.94
CA TYR A 263 9.82 8.29 -2.29
C TYR A 263 9.45 6.83 -2.52
N LEU A 264 8.49 6.30 -1.76
CA LEU A 264 8.02 4.92 -1.94
C LEU A 264 7.28 4.74 -3.27
N GLU A 265 6.58 5.76 -3.76
CA GLU A 265 6.00 5.76 -5.11
C GLU A 265 7.07 5.71 -6.20
N ARG A 266 8.15 6.49 -6.06
CA ARG A 266 9.26 6.51 -7.02
C ARG A 266 10.05 5.20 -7.06
N LEU A 267 10.09 4.46 -5.95
CA LEU A 267 10.64 3.10 -5.90
C LEU A 267 9.74 2.06 -6.58
N ASN A 268 8.49 2.43 -6.87
CA ASN A 268 7.47 1.58 -7.47
C ASN A 268 6.70 2.32 -8.59
N PRO A 269 7.38 2.90 -9.60
CA PRO A 269 6.72 3.84 -10.50
C PRO A 269 5.65 3.14 -11.36
N PRO A 270 4.54 3.83 -11.70
CA PRO A 270 3.61 3.35 -12.71
C PRO A 270 4.31 3.24 -14.08
N GLU A 271 4.07 2.17 -14.84
CA GLU A 271 4.80 1.85 -16.08
C GLU A 271 4.72 2.93 -17.18
N GLN A 272 3.81 3.90 -17.08
CA GLN A 272 3.69 5.00 -18.04
C GLN A 272 4.97 5.86 -18.10
N ASP A 273 5.70 6.01 -16.99
CA ASP A 273 6.95 6.80 -16.96
C ASP A 273 8.17 6.01 -17.45
N VAL A 274 8.17 4.68 -17.30
CA VAL A 274 9.26 3.81 -17.77
C VAL A 274 9.28 3.72 -19.30
N GLN A 275 8.12 3.80 -19.95
CA GLN A 275 8.04 3.82 -21.42
C GLN A 275 8.39 5.19 -22.02
N GLN A 276 8.03 6.31 -21.39
CA GLN A 276 8.41 7.64 -21.88
C GLN A 276 9.93 7.90 -21.77
N GLY A 277 10.60 7.43 -20.71
CA GLY A 277 12.06 7.52 -20.60
C GLY A 277 12.83 6.65 -21.61
N ARG A 278 12.26 5.51 -22.01
CA ARG A 278 12.82 4.65 -23.07
C ARG A 278 12.58 5.21 -24.49
N ALA A 279 11.46 5.90 -24.71
CA ALA A 279 11.18 6.54 -26.00
C ALA A 279 12.14 7.72 -26.26
N LEU A 280 12.40 8.57 -25.26
CA LEU A 280 13.33 9.70 -25.37
C LEU A 280 14.79 9.28 -25.59
N THR A 281 15.21 8.14 -25.03
CA THR A 281 16.56 7.60 -25.24
C THR A 281 16.73 6.86 -26.58
N ALA A 282 15.63 6.41 -27.19
CA ALA A 282 15.64 5.82 -28.53
C ALA A 282 15.67 6.88 -29.64
N GLU A 283 14.94 8.00 -29.48
CA GLU A 283 14.94 9.09 -30.47
C GLU A 283 16.27 9.85 -30.56
N MET A 284 17.03 9.94 -29.46
CA MET A 284 18.36 10.58 -29.49
C MET A 284 19.48 9.73 -30.14
N ARG A 285 19.22 8.45 -30.48
CA ARG A 285 20.18 7.57 -31.20
C ARG A 285 20.02 7.62 -32.72
N HIS A 286 19.10 8.43 -33.24
CA HIS A 286 18.86 8.59 -34.68
C HIS A 286 18.90 10.06 -35.12
N ILE A 287 20.03 10.73 -34.86
CA ILE A 287 20.41 11.90 -35.67
C ILE A 287 21.31 11.38 -36.80
N PRO A 288 20.86 11.41 -38.07
CA PRO A 288 21.71 11.03 -39.20
C PRO A 288 22.82 12.07 -39.34
N VAL A 289 24.08 11.62 -39.34
CA VAL A 289 25.22 12.43 -39.77
C VAL A 289 25.05 12.71 -41.27
N PRO A 290 25.02 13.98 -41.72
CA PRO A 290 25.02 14.27 -43.15
C PRO A 290 26.33 13.80 -43.76
N GLN A 291 26.25 12.97 -44.79
CA GLN A 291 27.39 12.60 -45.60
C GLN A 291 28.00 13.85 -46.22
N LEU A 292 29.19 14.22 -45.75
CA LEU A 292 30.12 15.07 -46.51
C LEU A 292 30.66 14.23 -47.67
N ALA A 293 30.17 14.50 -48.88
CA ALA A 293 30.78 14.06 -50.12
C ALA A 293 31.18 15.28 -50.94
N ARG A 294 32.50 15.35 -51.17
CA ARG A 294 33.31 16.08 -52.17
C ARG A 294 32.62 17.05 -53.11
#